data_AF-A0A2R7NFS5-F1
#
_entry.id   AF-A0A2R7NFS5-F1
#
_cell.length_a   1.000
_cell.length_b   1.000
_cell.length_c   1.000
_cell.angle_alpha   90.00
_cell.angle_beta   90.00
_cell.angle_gamma   90.00
#
_symmetry.space_group_name_H-M   'P 1'
#
loop_
_entity.id
_entity.type
_entity.pdbx_description
1 polymer ?
#
loop_
_entity_poly.entity_id
_entity_poly.type
_entity_poly.pdbx_seq_one_letter_code
_entity_poly.pdbx_strand_id
1 'polypeptide(L)' 'MLDFTKIDYLKDGNERQGRAYEVLTKYNVFEKLSNYSPVLAGTIPIEIDIEGSDL' A
#
# COMPACT_ATOMS: atom_id res chain seq x y z
N MET A 1 4.32 -15.96 -5.04
CA MET A 1 5.07 -14.74 -5.40
C MET A 1 4.24 -13.56 -4.96
N LEU A 2 4.83 -12.51 -4.37
CA LEU A 2 4.08 -11.33 -3.96
C LEU A 2 3.46 -10.64 -5.19
N ASP A 3 2.19 -10.23 -5.09
CA ASP A 3 1.49 -9.48 -6.14
C ASP A 3 1.42 -8.00 -5.75
N PHE A 4 2.35 -7.20 -6.28
CA PHE A 4 2.42 -5.77 -5.99
C PHE A 4 1.32 -4.94 -6.65
N THR A 5 0.48 -5.54 -7.50
CA THR A 5 -0.64 -4.83 -8.15
C THR A 5 -1.86 -4.69 -7.23
N LYS A 6 -1.86 -5.37 -6.07
CA LYS A 6 -2.92 -5.29 -5.06
C LYS A 6 -2.33 -4.85 -3.74
N ILE A 7 -3.04 -4.05 -2.96
CA ILE A 7 -2.56 -3.62 -1.65
C ILE A 7 -2.64 -4.71 -0.57
N ASP A 8 -3.18 -5.89 -0.87
CA ASP A 8 -3.36 -6.98 0.10
C ASP A 8 -2.06 -7.43 0.77
N TYR A 9 -0.93 -7.37 0.06
CA TYR A 9 0.37 -7.76 0.62
C TYR A 9 0.81 -6.90 1.82
N LEU A 10 0.28 -5.68 1.95
CA LEU A 10 0.60 -4.79 3.06
C LEU A 10 0.10 -5.33 4.42
N LYS A 11 -0.92 -6.21 4.43
CA LYS A 11 -1.45 -6.83 5.65
C LYS A 11 -0.42 -7.69 6.36
N ASP A 12 0.46 -8.32 5.59
CA ASP A 12 1.47 -9.26 6.06
C ASP A 12 2.83 -8.58 6.28
N GLY A 13 2.90 -7.26 6.10
CA GLY A 13 4.10 -6.44 6.24
C GLY A 13 4.32 -5.87 7.64
N ASN A 14 5.19 -4.86 7.72
CA ASN A 14 5.48 -4.14 8.96
C ASN A 14 4.31 -3.25 9.43
N GLU A 15 4.46 -2.63 10.60
CA GLU A 15 3.42 -1.79 11.21
C GLU A 15 2.97 -0.63 10.30
N ARG A 16 3.90 0.02 9.56
CA ARG A 16 3.56 1.11 8.64
C ARG A 16 2.81 0.60 7.42
N GLN A 17 3.16 -0.56 6.88
CA GLN A 17 2.43 -1.21 5.79
C GLN A 17 1.01 -1.58 6.22
N GLY A 18 0.85 -2.21 7.39
CA GLY A 18 -0.46 -2.54 7.95
C GLY A 18 -1.34 -1.29 8.15
N ARG A 19 -0.78 -0.22 8.70
CA ARG A 19 -1.47 1.06 8.86
C ARG A 19 -1.85 1.69 7.52
N ALA A 20 -0.97 1.62 6.52
CA ALA A 20 -1.28 2.09 5.17
C ALA A 20 -2.45 1.31 4.57
N TYR A 21 -2.47 -0.03 4.71
CA TYR A 21 -3.58 -0.87 4.27
C TYR A 21 -4.91 -0.45 4.90
N GLU A 22 -4.93 -0.25 6.22
CA GLU A 22 -6.14 0.17 6.95
C GLU A 22 -6.67 1.51 6.44
N VAL A 23 -5.79 2.50 6.27
CA VAL A 23 -6.18 3.85 5.80
C VAL A 23 -6.68 3.80 4.36
N LEU A 24 -5.95 3.16 3.44
CA LEU A 24 -6.33 3.06 2.03
C LEU A 24 -7.69 2.35 1.85
N THR A 25 -7.92 1.31 2.65
CA THR A 25 -9.19 0.55 2.68
C THR A 25 -10.30 1.39 3.28
N LYS A 26 -10.09 2.01 4.45
CA LYS A 26 -11.10 2.84 5.13
C LYS A 26 -11.66 3.95 4.24
N TYR A 27 -10.83 4.55 3.38
CA TYR A 27 -11.23 5.65 2.50
C TYR A 27 -11.59 5.20 1.08
N ASN A 28 -11.58 3.90 0.80
CA ASN A 28 -11.89 3.31 -0.52
C ASN A 28 -11.06 3.95 -1.64
N VAL A 29 -9.77 4.20 -1.39
CA VAL A 29 -8.90 4.93 -2.34
C VAL A 29 -8.77 4.18 -3.66
N PHE A 30 -8.49 2.88 -3.59
CA PHE A 30 -8.33 2.02 -4.78
C PHE A 30 -9.65 1.81 -5.53
N GLU A 31 -10.78 1.72 -4.82
CA GLU A 31 -12.10 1.61 -5.46
C GLU A 31 -12.43 2.87 -6.27
N LYS A 32 -12.18 4.06 -5.71
CA LYS A 32 -12.40 5.35 -6.38
C LYS A 32 -11.49 5.53 -7.61
N LEU A 33 -10.27 4.98 -7.56
CA LEU A 33 -9.30 5.06 -8.64
C LEU A 33 -9.37 3.88 -9.62
N SER A 34 -10.29 2.94 -9.44
CA SER A 34 -10.35 1.67 -10.18
C SER A 34 -10.31 1.81 -11.71
N ASN A 35 -10.91 2.87 -12.26
CA ASN A 35 -10.88 3.18 -13.70
C ASN A 35 -9.46 3.47 -14.26
N TYR A 36 -8.49 3.70 -13.39
CA TYR A 36 -7.10 4.03 -13.75
C TYR A 36 -6.11 2.90 -13.44
N SER A 37 -6.60 1.72 -13.03
CA SER A 37 -5.76 0.58 -12.64
C SER A 37 -4.67 0.97 -11.62
N PRO A 38 -5.06 1.48 -10.43
CA PRO A 38 -4.12 2.07 -9.49
C PRO A 38 -3.16 1.02 -8.94
N VAL A 39 -1.91 1.41 -8.73
CA VAL A 39 -0.87 0.64 -8.05
C VAL A 39 -0.24 1.54 -7.00
N LEU A 40 0.05 0.98 -5.82
CA LEU A 40 0.71 1.73 -4.75
C LEU A 40 2.21 1.82 -5.03
N ALA A 41 2.74 3.03 -5.07
CA ALA A 41 4.16 3.30 -5.24
C ALA A 41 4.80 3.74 -3.92
N GLY A 42 6.10 3.99 -3.92
CA GLY A 42 6.84 4.44 -2.72
C GLY A 42 7.71 3.34 -2.11
N THR A 43 8.45 3.70 -1.07
CA THR A 43 9.43 2.80 -0.44
C THR A 43 8.84 1.98 0.70
N ILE A 44 7.86 2.51 1.44
CA ILE A 44 7.15 1.77 2.50
C ILE A 44 6.49 0.48 1.97
N PRO A 45 5.77 0.49 0.82
CA PRO A 45 5.11 -0.72 0.33
C PRO A 45 6.08 -1.88 0.05
N ILE A 46 7.32 -1.60 -0.34
CA ILE A 46 8.34 -2.61 -0.62
C ILE A 46 9.28 -2.85 0.58
N GLU A 47 8.83 -2.51 1.80
CA GLU A 47 9.52 -2.75 3.07
C GLU A 47 10.85 -1.97 3.23
N ILE A 48 11.08 -0.95 2.39
CA ILE A 48 12.18 0.00 2.57
C ILE A 48 11.66 1.14 3.45
N ASP A 49 11.55 0.85 4.75
CA ASP A 49 11.07 1.77 5.78
C ASP A 49 12.22 2.40 6.56
N ILE A 50 12.78 3.46 5.98
CA ILE A 50 13.81 4.30 6.60
C ILE A 50 13.29 5.73 6.82
N GLU A 51 14.05 6.54 7.55
CA GLU A 51 13.72 7.96 7.73
C GLU A 51 13.54 8.66 6.37
N GLY A 52 12.42 9.37 6.22
CA GLY A 52 12.05 10.05 4.97
C GLY A 52 11.32 9.21 3.93
N SER A 53 11.04 7.93 4.20
CA SER A 53 10.32 7.03 3.29
C SER A 53 8.88 7.50 2.99
N ASP A 54 8.46 7.30 1.74
CA ASP A 54 7.18 7.70 1.19
C ASP A 54 6.20 6.53 0.99
N LEU A 55 4.95 6.91 0.70
CA LEU A 55 3.82 6.07 0.32
C LEU A 55 3.17 6.63 -0.95
#